data_AF-W3XNE5-F1
#
_entry.id   AF-W3XNE5-F1
#
_cell.length_a   1.000
_cell.length_b   1.000
_cell.length_c   1.000
_cell.angle_alpha   90.00
_cell.angle_beta   90.00
_cell.angle_gamma   90.00
#
_symmetry.space_group_name_H-M   'P 1'
#
loop_
_entity.id
_entity.type
_entity.pdbx_description
1 polymer ?
#
loop_
_entity_poly.entity_id
_entity_poly.type
_entity_poly.pdbx_seq_one_letter_code
_entity_poly.pdbx_strand_id
1 'polypeptide(L)'
;MGDLRRVQIVGDGNVRIALLSIKDLGAYTAELLGQPRTLNRQVYIYTEVLTMTEIWNTMAVVSKERPITEYLSIQQLRLITESYYQRAFGTGQADRTTDERKFLTARAIHMWCVEGFNSPEAADFLGVLDFWDLFPDYRKPNYDVWKPMSLKRYFEEIIDPSFIRSLLSGPGPGDDNSPPRDRQREGQSFTISSVRTIASTEDIIVLD
;
A
#
# COMPACT_ATOMS: atom_id res chain seq x y z
N MET A 1 5.34 4.81 23.75
CA MET A 1 4.09 4.20 23.26
C MET A 1 3.28 5.32 22.62
N GLY A 2 3.43 5.50 21.30
CA GLY A 2 2.84 6.63 20.58
C GLY A 2 1.33 6.47 20.48
N ASP A 3 0.60 7.56 20.73
CA ASP A 3 -0.86 7.61 20.59
C ASP A 3 -1.29 7.17 19.18
N LEU A 4 -1.96 6.02 19.11
CA LEU A 4 -2.21 5.19 17.91
C LEU A 4 -3.27 5.78 16.97
N ARG A 5 -3.70 7.02 17.21
CA ARG A 5 -4.70 7.74 16.41
C ARG A 5 -4.08 8.78 15.48
N ARG A 6 -2.75 8.87 15.38
CA ARG A 6 -2.09 9.92 14.57
C ARG A 6 -1.70 9.45 13.19
N VAL A 7 -2.11 10.20 12.17
CA VAL A 7 -1.67 10.03 10.78
C VAL A 7 -0.80 11.20 10.39
N GLN A 8 0.31 10.92 9.70
CA GLN A 8 1.19 11.95 9.17
C GLN A 8 0.90 12.16 7.69
N ILE A 9 0.66 13.41 7.32
CA ILE A 9 0.50 13.86 5.93
C ILE A 9 1.71 14.70 5.55
N VAL A 10 2.38 14.36 4.45
CA VAL A 10 3.54 15.12 3.98
C VAL A 10 3.09 16.32 3.16
N GLY A 11 3.67 17.49 3.42
CA GLY A 11 3.32 18.72 2.73
C GLY A 11 1.86 19.08 2.97
N ASP A 12 1.10 19.26 1.89
CA ASP A 12 -0.36 19.46 1.93
C ASP A 12 -1.15 18.16 1.68
N GLY A 13 -0.47 17.06 1.38
CA GLY A 13 -1.05 15.76 1.11
C GLY A 13 -1.75 15.62 -0.23
N ASN A 14 -1.64 16.58 -1.16
CA ASN A 14 -2.41 16.63 -2.42
C ASN A 14 -1.68 16.04 -3.63
N VAL A 15 -0.43 15.58 -3.47
CA VAL A 15 0.29 14.90 -4.55
C VAL A 15 -0.39 13.56 -4.84
N ARG A 16 -0.67 13.31 -6.12
CA ARG A 16 -1.34 12.09 -6.60
C ARG A 16 -0.37 10.92 -6.64
N ILE A 17 -0.87 9.77 -6.19
CA ILE A 17 -0.14 8.51 -6.08
C ILE A 17 -1.00 7.43 -6.71
N ALA A 18 -0.43 6.68 -7.65
CA ALA A 18 -1.09 5.52 -8.20
C ALA A 18 -0.92 4.31 -7.27
N LEU A 19 -2.03 3.63 -6.99
CA LEU A 19 -2.08 2.43 -6.16
C LEU A 19 -2.40 1.22 -7.02
N LEU A 20 -1.73 0.11 -6.72
CA LEU A 20 -1.97 -1.18 -7.34
C LEU A 20 -2.21 -2.21 -6.24
N SER A 21 -3.32 -2.93 -6.31
CA SER A 21 -3.52 -4.07 -5.42
C SER A 21 -2.65 -5.25 -5.88
N ILE A 22 -1.97 -5.90 -4.95
CA ILE A 22 -1.22 -7.13 -5.27
C ILE A 22 -2.14 -8.25 -5.81
N LYS A 23 -3.42 -8.25 -5.43
CA LYS A 23 -4.44 -9.20 -5.93
C LYS A 23 -4.71 -9.02 -7.43
N ASP A 24 -4.47 -7.82 -7.95
CA ASP A 24 -4.74 -7.44 -9.32
C ASP A 24 -3.53 -7.66 -10.25
N LEU A 25 -2.32 -7.73 -9.69
CA LEU A 25 -1.07 -7.79 -10.45
C LEU A 25 -1.04 -8.94 -11.48
N GLY A 26 -1.54 -10.11 -11.10
CA GLY A 26 -1.59 -11.27 -11.98
C GLY A 26 -2.51 -11.07 -13.19
N ALA A 27 -3.68 -10.45 -12.98
CA ALA A 27 -4.63 -10.17 -14.05
C ALA A 27 -4.07 -9.15 -15.05
N TYR A 28 -3.50 -8.04 -14.56
CA TYR A 28 -2.81 -7.06 -15.42
C TYR A 28 -1.68 -7.73 -16.22
N THR A 29 -0.85 -8.55 -15.55
CA THR A 29 0.30 -9.20 -16.19
C THR A 29 -0.14 -10.17 -17.29
N ALA A 30 -1.19 -10.97 -17.05
CA ALA A 30 -1.71 -11.91 -18.03
C ALA A 30 -2.22 -11.22 -19.29
N GLU A 31 -2.95 -10.10 -19.13
CA GLU A 31 -3.40 -9.28 -20.26
C GLU A 31 -2.23 -8.73 -21.05
N LEU A 32 -1.21 -8.21 -20.37
CA LEU A 32 -0.06 -7.61 -21.02
C LEU A 32 0.77 -8.61 -21.83
N LEU A 33 0.97 -9.83 -21.31
CA LEU A 33 1.76 -10.87 -21.99
C LEU A 33 1.13 -11.34 -23.30
N GLY A 34 -0.19 -11.26 -23.44
CA GLY A 34 -0.91 -11.66 -24.65
C GLY A 34 -0.89 -10.64 -25.79
N GLN A 35 -0.36 -9.43 -25.57
CA GLN A 35 -0.52 -8.32 -26.50
C GLN A 35 0.77 -8.00 -27.27
N PRO A 36 0.82 -8.13 -28.61
CA PRO A 36 2.00 -7.79 -29.39
C PRO A 36 2.50 -6.35 -29.20
N ARG A 37 1.59 -5.41 -28.91
CA ARG A 37 1.90 -3.99 -28.67
C ARG A 37 2.67 -3.70 -27.38
N THR A 38 2.77 -4.66 -26.45
CA THR A 38 3.52 -4.51 -25.19
C THR A 38 4.94 -5.06 -25.30
N LEU A 39 5.29 -5.72 -26.41
CA LEU A 39 6.61 -6.32 -26.62
C LEU A 39 7.71 -5.25 -26.58
N ASN A 40 8.71 -5.44 -25.71
CA ASN A 40 9.82 -4.51 -25.48
C ASN A 40 9.36 -3.09 -25.09
N ARG A 41 8.22 -2.99 -24.40
CA ARG A 41 7.69 -1.73 -23.87
C ARG A 41 7.52 -1.82 -22.36
N GLN A 42 7.71 -0.69 -21.68
CA GLN A 42 7.28 -0.54 -20.30
C GLN A 42 5.80 -0.16 -20.30
N VAL A 43 5.05 -0.74 -19.37
CA VAL A 43 3.63 -0.43 -19.17
C VAL A 43 3.40 -0.07 -17.71
N TYR A 44 2.77 1.07 -17.49
CA TYR A 44 2.36 1.56 -16.19
C TYR A 44 1.00 0.97 -15.84
N ILE A 45 0.94 0.23 -14.74
CA ILE A 45 -0.27 -0.42 -14.23
C ILE A 45 -0.63 0.19 -12.88
N TYR A 46 -1.90 0.48 -12.70
CA TYR A 46 -2.46 0.97 -11.44
C TYR A 46 -3.96 0.72 -11.42
N THR A 47 -4.51 0.52 -10.24
CA THR A 47 -5.95 0.34 -10.02
C THR A 47 -6.66 1.67 -9.81
N GLU A 48 -6.06 2.58 -9.06
CA GLU A 48 -6.61 3.91 -8.82
C GLU A 48 -5.51 4.93 -8.54
N VAL A 49 -5.87 6.21 -8.56
CA VAL A 49 -4.96 7.31 -8.25
C VAL A 49 -5.58 8.12 -7.14
N LEU A 50 -4.88 8.22 -6.02
CA LEU A 50 -5.34 8.92 -4.82
C LEU A 50 -4.22 9.79 -4.26
N THR A 51 -4.61 10.81 -3.50
CA THR A 51 -3.73 11.62 -2.68
C THR A 51 -3.54 10.99 -1.29
N MET A 52 -2.52 11.39 -0.52
CA MET A 52 -2.36 10.93 0.86
C MET A 52 -3.60 11.22 1.71
N THR A 53 -4.20 12.39 1.50
CA THR A 53 -5.42 12.79 2.20
C THR A 53 -6.58 11.86 1.90
N GLU A 54 -6.79 11.50 0.63
CA GLU A 54 -7.84 10.57 0.21
C GLU A 54 -7.59 9.14 0.70
N ILE A 55 -6.34 8.69 0.71
CA ILE A 55 -5.93 7.38 1.25
C ILE A 55 -6.31 7.28 2.74
N TRP A 56 -5.91 8.27 3.56
CA TRP A 56 -6.24 8.28 4.98
C TRP A 56 -7.73 8.45 5.24
N ASN A 57 -8.42 9.28 4.46
CA ASN A 57 -9.87 9.43 4.56
C ASN A 57 -10.61 8.13 4.24
N THR A 58 -10.18 7.41 3.21
CA THR A 58 -10.74 6.11 2.83
C THR A 58 -10.60 5.10 3.97
N MET A 59 -9.40 4.99 4.56
CA MET A 59 -9.17 4.11 5.71
C MET A 59 -10.00 4.52 6.94
N ALA A 60 -10.13 5.82 7.20
CA ALA A 60 -10.95 6.34 8.30
C ALA A 60 -12.43 5.99 8.13
N VAL A 61 -12.96 6.12 6.91
CA VAL A 61 -14.34 5.76 6.59
C VAL A 61 -14.60 4.27 6.79
N VAL A 62 -13.72 3.39 6.27
CA VAL A 62 -13.91 1.93 6.38
C VAL A 62 -13.78 1.46 7.83
N SER A 63 -12.79 1.99 8.56
CA SER A 63 -12.58 1.63 9.98
C SER A 63 -13.56 2.30 10.95
N LYS A 64 -14.32 3.31 10.48
CA LYS A 64 -15.18 4.19 11.31
C LYS A 64 -14.38 4.95 12.38
N GLU A 65 -13.09 5.19 12.15
CA GLU A 65 -12.22 5.94 13.03
C GLU A 65 -12.04 7.39 12.57
N ARG A 66 -11.57 8.26 13.47
CA ARG A 66 -11.18 9.64 13.16
C ARG A 66 -9.76 9.89 13.65
N PRO A 67 -8.75 9.70 12.80
CA PRO A 67 -7.38 9.95 13.20
C PRO A 67 -7.11 11.45 13.35
N ILE A 68 -6.26 11.79 14.32
CA ILE A 68 -5.63 13.11 14.44
C ILE A 68 -4.64 13.23 13.29
N THR A 69 -4.85 14.23 12.43
CA THR A 69 -3.97 14.50 11.31
C THR A 69 -2.86 15.45 11.73
N GLU A 70 -1.62 15.05 11.52
CA GLU A 70 -0.43 15.89 11.69
C GLU A 70 0.24 16.09 10.34
N TYR A 71 0.67 17.31 10.07
CA TYR A 71 1.36 17.65 8.83
C TYR A 71 2.87 17.65 9.06
N LEU A 72 3.59 16.90 8.22
CA LEU A 72 5.03 16.86 8.17
C LEU A 72 5.49 17.75 7.02
N SER A 73 6.20 18.83 7.34
CA SER A 73 6.79 19.68 6.28
C SER A 73 7.82 18.90 5.46
N ILE A 74 8.00 19.30 4.20
CA ILE A 74 8.99 18.70 3.30
C ILE A 74 10.41 18.82 3.90
N GLN A 75 10.71 19.94 4.56
CA GLN A 75 11.98 20.17 5.23
C GLN A 75 12.18 19.18 6.39
N GLN A 76 11.16 18.95 7.23
CA GLN A 76 11.23 17.95 8.29
C GLN A 76 11.44 16.54 7.73
N LEU A 77 10.71 16.15 6.69
CA LEU A 77 10.89 14.85 6.03
C LEU A 77 12.33 14.68 5.54
N ARG A 78 12.92 15.71 4.93
CA ARG A 78 14.32 15.69 4.47
C ARG A 78 15.30 15.50 5.62
N LEU A 79 15.15 16.25 6.71
CA LEU A 79 16.01 16.14 7.88
C LEU A 79 15.92 14.76 8.53
N ILE A 80 14.71 14.21 8.64
CA ILE A 80 14.47 12.85 9.15
C ILE A 80 15.14 11.81 8.26
N THR A 81 14.94 11.91 6.94
CA THR A 81 15.53 11.00 5.93
C THR A 81 17.06 11.02 6.00
N GLU A 82 17.66 12.22 6.06
CA GLU A 82 19.11 12.39 6.21
C GLU A 82 19.61 11.76 7.50
N SER A 83 18.88 11.93 8.61
CA SER A 83 19.25 11.29 9.88
C SER A 83 19.26 9.76 9.79
N TYR A 84 18.29 9.16 9.08
CA TYR A 84 18.25 7.70 8.84
C TYR A 84 19.44 7.28 7.98
N TYR A 85 19.73 8.03 6.91
CA TYR A 85 20.86 7.76 6.03
C TYR A 85 22.19 7.75 6.80
N GLN A 86 22.45 8.78 7.60
CA GLN A 86 23.68 8.89 8.38
C GLN A 86 23.85 7.76 9.40
N ARG A 87 22.76 7.28 10.01
CA ARG A 87 22.82 6.16 10.95
C ARG A 87 22.96 4.81 10.23
N ALA A 88 22.29 4.62 9.10
CA ALA A 88 22.34 3.38 8.32
C ALA A 88 23.71 3.17 7.64
N PHE A 89 24.29 4.24 7.08
CA PHE A 89 25.46 4.16 6.21
C PHE A 89 26.72 4.82 6.78
N GLY A 90 26.62 5.54 7.90
CA GLY A 90 27.78 6.12 8.59
C GLY A 90 28.69 5.08 9.27
N THR A 91 29.73 5.59 9.92
CA THR A 91 30.79 4.79 10.57
C THR A 91 30.44 4.33 12.00
N GLY A 92 29.22 4.62 12.49
CA GLY A 92 28.77 4.31 13.85
C GLY A 92 27.91 3.04 13.95
N GLN A 93 28.02 2.33 15.08
CA GLN A 93 27.32 1.08 15.40
C GLN A 93 25.82 1.27 15.69
N ALA A 94 25.03 1.67 14.69
CA ALA A 94 23.58 1.58 14.78
C ALA A 94 23.09 0.20 14.31
N ASP A 95 21.84 -0.16 14.64
CA ASP A 95 21.12 -1.24 13.99
C ASP A 95 20.87 -0.86 12.52
N ARG A 96 21.89 -1.12 11.70
CA ARG A 96 21.96 -0.69 10.29
C ARG A 96 20.73 -1.14 9.51
N THR A 97 20.22 -2.33 9.79
CA THR A 97 19.06 -2.90 9.09
C THR A 97 17.79 -2.10 9.35
N THR A 98 17.56 -1.68 10.60
CA THR A 98 16.36 -0.89 10.94
C THR A 98 16.45 0.53 10.36
N ASP A 99 17.59 1.21 10.50
CA ASP A 99 17.76 2.57 9.96
C ASP A 99 17.79 2.58 8.42
N GLU A 100 18.32 1.54 7.77
CA GLU A 100 18.26 1.39 6.31
C GLU A 100 16.82 1.27 5.82
N ARG A 101 16.00 0.42 6.45
CA ARG A 101 14.56 0.32 6.14
C ARG A 101 13.88 1.67 6.32
N LYS A 102 14.11 2.37 7.43
CA LYS A 102 13.52 3.70 7.67
C LYS A 102 13.96 4.72 6.63
N PHE A 103 15.23 4.70 6.20
CA PHE A 103 15.74 5.54 5.12
C PHE A 103 15.02 5.26 3.79
N LEU A 104 14.96 3.99 3.37
CA LEU A 104 14.30 3.60 2.12
C LEU A 104 12.82 3.98 2.11
N THR A 105 12.12 3.75 3.22
CA THR A 105 10.73 4.15 3.41
C THR A 105 10.55 5.66 3.32
N ALA A 106 11.35 6.45 4.04
CA ALA A 106 11.27 7.91 3.99
C ALA A 106 11.60 8.48 2.61
N ARG A 107 12.56 7.86 1.89
CA ARG A 107 12.90 8.22 0.52
C ARG A 107 11.77 7.89 -0.46
N ALA A 108 11.12 6.74 -0.32
CA ALA A 108 9.96 6.36 -1.12
C ALA A 108 8.80 7.35 -0.91
N ILE A 109 8.51 7.74 0.34
CA ILE A 109 7.52 8.79 0.63
C ILE A 109 7.87 10.09 -0.08
N HIS A 110 9.13 10.53 -0.01
CA HIS A 110 9.51 11.79 -0.67
C HIS A 110 9.28 11.69 -2.18
N MET A 111 9.67 10.57 -2.80
CA MET A 111 9.50 10.33 -4.22
C MET A 111 8.01 10.31 -4.64
N TRP A 112 7.15 9.70 -3.83
CA TRP A 112 5.72 9.57 -4.14
C TRP A 112 4.92 10.82 -3.77
N CYS A 113 5.13 11.36 -2.57
CA CYS A 113 4.26 12.36 -1.96
C CYS A 113 4.80 13.80 -2.09
N VAL A 114 6.03 13.98 -2.58
CA VAL A 114 6.61 15.32 -2.83
C VAL A 114 6.95 15.49 -4.30
N GLU A 115 7.66 14.52 -4.89
CA GLU A 115 8.11 14.61 -6.28
C GLU A 115 7.06 14.09 -7.28
N GLY A 116 6.07 13.30 -6.82
CA GLY A 116 4.97 12.80 -7.67
C GLY A 116 5.40 11.78 -8.71
N PHE A 117 6.55 11.12 -8.54
CA PHE A 117 7.10 10.16 -9.51
C PHE A 117 6.25 8.90 -9.69
N ASN A 118 5.33 8.61 -8.76
CA ASN A 118 4.38 7.49 -8.86
C ASN A 118 3.00 7.99 -9.28
N SER A 119 2.92 8.65 -10.42
CA SER A 119 1.67 9.15 -11.00
C SER A 119 1.57 8.79 -12.50
N PRO A 120 0.36 8.66 -13.06
CA PRO A 120 0.19 8.49 -14.51
C PRO A 120 0.85 9.62 -15.31
N GLU A 121 0.86 10.85 -14.79
CA GLU A 121 1.49 12.00 -15.44
C GLU A 121 3.00 11.85 -15.55
N ALA A 122 3.65 11.32 -14.50
CA ALA A 122 5.08 11.01 -14.54
C ALA A 122 5.38 9.87 -15.53
N ALA A 123 4.51 8.85 -15.59
CA ALA A 123 4.64 7.74 -16.54
C ALA A 123 4.52 8.22 -18.00
N ASP A 124 3.52 9.07 -18.29
CA ASP A 124 3.30 9.68 -19.61
C ASP A 124 4.50 10.53 -20.03
N PHE A 125 5.02 11.38 -19.13
CA PHE A 125 6.21 12.18 -19.39
C PHE A 125 7.44 11.32 -19.77
N LEU A 126 7.56 10.12 -19.20
CA LEU A 126 8.65 9.17 -19.49
C LEU A 126 8.38 8.30 -20.74
N GLY A 127 7.23 8.45 -21.39
CA GLY A 127 6.84 7.65 -22.56
C GLY A 127 6.52 6.20 -22.23
N VAL A 128 6.16 5.91 -20.98
CA VAL A 128 5.68 4.59 -20.54
C VAL A 128 4.24 4.44 -20.99
N LEU A 129 3.86 3.26 -21.51
CA LEU A 129 2.48 3.03 -21.95
C LEU A 129 1.53 2.96 -20.75
N ASP A 130 0.36 3.57 -20.85
CA ASP A 130 -0.69 3.44 -19.84
C ASP A 130 -1.54 2.18 -20.08
N PHE A 131 -1.72 1.35 -19.04
CA PHE A 131 -2.54 0.15 -19.16
C PHE A 131 -3.97 0.44 -19.62
N TRP A 132 -4.58 1.49 -19.10
CA TRP A 132 -5.96 1.80 -19.39
C TRP A 132 -6.18 2.37 -20.78
N ASP A 133 -5.18 3.05 -21.34
CA ASP A 133 -5.20 3.47 -22.74
C ASP A 133 -5.03 2.28 -23.67
N LEU A 134 -4.24 1.28 -23.27
CA LEU A 134 -4.16 0.01 -23.98
C LEU A 134 -5.49 -0.75 -23.90
N PHE A 135 -6.12 -0.84 -22.72
CA PHE A 135 -7.30 -1.68 -22.49
C PHE A 135 -8.49 -0.87 -21.95
N PRO A 136 -9.07 0.04 -22.76
CA PRO A 136 -10.12 0.95 -22.29
C PRO A 136 -11.42 0.22 -21.91
N ASP A 137 -11.64 -0.98 -22.43
CA ASP A 137 -12.82 -1.78 -22.13
C ASP A 137 -12.92 -2.21 -20.66
N TYR A 138 -11.79 -2.32 -19.95
CA TYR A 138 -11.76 -2.68 -18.53
C TYR A 138 -12.32 -1.57 -17.63
N ARG A 139 -12.46 -0.33 -18.15
CA ARG A 139 -13.11 0.78 -17.43
C ARG A 139 -14.64 0.75 -17.56
N LYS A 140 -15.20 -0.07 -18.47
CA LYS A 140 -16.65 -0.07 -18.72
C LYS A 140 -17.39 -0.76 -17.55
N PRO A 141 -18.46 -0.16 -16.99
CA PRO A 141 -19.17 -0.71 -15.82
C PRO A 141 -19.71 -2.13 -15.99
N ASN A 142 -19.95 -2.54 -17.24
CA ASN A 142 -20.58 -3.80 -17.63
C ASN A 142 -19.56 -4.81 -18.21
N TYR A 143 -18.26 -4.61 -17.99
CA TYR A 143 -17.25 -5.57 -18.42
C TYR A 143 -17.16 -6.71 -17.39
N ASP A 144 -17.66 -7.88 -17.77
CA ASP A 144 -17.91 -9.02 -16.85
C ASP A 144 -16.68 -9.89 -16.55
N VAL A 145 -15.48 -9.38 -16.81
CA VAL A 145 -14.26 -10.21 -16.81
C VAL A 145 -13.55 -10.13 -15.46
N TRP A 146 -13.39 -8.93 -14.91
CA TRP A 146 -12.70 -8.70 -13.64
C TRP A 146 -12.80 -7.22 -13.24
N LYS A 147 -12.98 -6.94 -11.95
CA LYS A 147 -13.05 -5.57 -11.41
C LYS A 147 -11.84 -5.30 -10.53
N PRO A 148 -11.00 -4.30 -10.87
CA PRO A 148 -9.86 -3.90 -10.05
C PRO A 148 -10.24 -3.66 -8.59
N MET A 149 -9.35 -4.06 -7.70
CA MET A 149 -9.46 -3.95 -6.26
C MET A 149 -9.07 -2.54 -5.79
N SER A 150 -10.06 -1.68 -5.58
CA SER A 150 -9.82 -0.39 -4.94
C SER A 150 -9.40 -0.55 -3.48
N LEU A 151 -8.75 0.48 -2.93
CA LEU A 151 -8.31 0.62 -1.56
C LEU A 151 -9.48 0.38 -0.61
N LYS A 152 -10.61 1.05 -0.86
CA LYS A 152 -11.83 0.87 -0.06
C LYS A 152 -12.23 -0.60 0.03
N ARG A 153 -12.30 -1.28 -1.12
CA ARG A 153 -12.69 -2.69 -1.19
C ARG A 153 -11.66 -3.60 -0.51
N TYR A 154 -10.37 -3.38 -0.76
CA TYR A 154 -9.28 -4.11 -0.11
C TYR A 154 -9.37 -4.01 1.42
N PHE A 155 -9.62 -2.80 1.92
CA PHE A 155 -9.78 -2.55 3.35
C PHE A 155 -11.05 -3.14 3.93
N GLU A 156 -12.17 -3.07 3.21
CA GLU A 156 -13.42 -3.73 3.60
C GLU A 156 -13.21 -5.25 3.72
N GLU A 157 -12.47 -5.87 2.80
CA GLU A 157 -12.14 -7.30 2.85
C GLU A 157 -11.24 -7.64 4.06
N ILE A 158 -10.26 -6.81 4.40
CA ILE A 158 -9.38 -7.07 5.56
C ILE A 158 -10.11 -6.88 6.90
N ILE A 159 -10.96 -5.86 6.99
CA ILE A 159 -11.66 -5.52 8.23
C ILE A 159 -12.87 -6.45 8.46
N ASP A 160 -13.40 -7.10 7.42
CA ASP A 160 -14.47 -8.09 7.55
C ASP A 160 -14.00 -9.37 8.29
N PRO A 161 -14.56 -9.68 9.48
CA PRO A 161 -14.20 -10.88 10.24
C PRO A 161 -14.53 -12.20 9.54
N SER A 162 -15.38 -12.20 8.51
CA SER A 162 -15.69 -13.40 7.71
C SER A 162 -14.55 -13.79 6.76
N PHE A 163 -13.83 -12.81 6.22
CA PHE A 163 -12.70 -13.01 5.32
C PHE A 163 -11.49 -13.62 6.04
N ILE A 164 -11.16 -13.14 7.24
CA ILE A 164 -10.10 -13.75 8.08
C ILE A 164 -10.49 -15.18 8.48
N ARG A 165 -11.77 -15.45 8.74
CA ARG A 165 -12.25 -16.81 9.00
C ARG A 165 -12.07 -17.73 7.80
N SER A 166 -12.28 -17.29 6.56
CA SER A 166 -12.02 -18.13 5.38
C SER A 166 -10.54 -18.32 5.10
N LEU A 167 -9.68 -17.34 5.43
CA LEU A 167 -8.22 -17.44 5.26
C LEU A 167 -7.57 -18.40 6.28
N LEU A 168 -8.08 -18.41 7.52
CA LEU A 168 -7.64 -19.31 8.60
C LEU A 168 -8.29 -20.70 8.54
N SER A 169 -9.33 -20.85 7.73
CA SER A 169 -9.91 -22.14 7.37
C SER A 169 -9.24 -22.62 6.09
N GLY A 170 -8.00 -23.12 6.19
CA GLY A 170 -7.33 -23.79 5.08
C GLY A 170 -8.18 -24.93 4.48
N PRO A 171 -7.76 -25.56 3.36
CA PRO A 171 -8.48 -26.68 2.79
C PRO A 171 -8.71 -27.73 3.87
N GLY A 172 -9.96 -28.20 3.98
CA GLY A 172 -10.42 -29.07 5.07
C GLY A 172 -9.48 -30.26 5.32
N PRO A 173 -9.40 -30.75 6.57
CA PRO A 173 -8.37 -31.69 6.96
C PRO A 173 -8.47 -32.98 6.14
N GLY A 174 -7.45 -33.25 5.33
CA GLY A 174 -6.99 -34.62 5.13
C GLY A 174 -6.32 -35.08 6.43
N ASP A 175 -6.61 -36.32 6.83
CA ASP A 175 -6.16 -36.96 8.06
C ASP A 175 -4.69 -36.69 8.41
N ASP A 176 -4.44 -35.81 9.39
CA ASP A 176 -3.17 -35.74 10.11
C ASP A 176 -3.46 -35.58 11.62
N ASN A 177 -3.16 -36.64 12.37
CA ASN A 177 -3.32 -36.79 13.81
C ASN A 177 -2.22 -36.03 14.59
N SER A 178 -2.13 -34.72 14.40
CA SER A 178 -1.25 -33.87 15.21
C SER A 178 -2.04 -33.17 16.34
N PRO A 179 -1.52 -33.11 17.58
CA PRO A 179 -2.28 -32.59 18.72
C PRO A 179 -2.55 -31.08 18.60
N PRO A 180 -3.68 -30.59 19.14
CA PRO A 180 -4.16 -29.23 18.89
C PRO A 180 -3.24 -28.21 19.57
N ARG A 181 -2.75 -27.22 18.80
CA ARG A 181 -2.17 -25.99 19.37
C ARG A 181 -3.32 -25.12 19.88
N ASP A 182 -3.25 -24.73 21.15
CA ASP A 182 -4.19 -23.85 21.84
C ASP A 182 -4.59 -22.64 20.98
N ARG A 183 -5.86 -22.62 20.56
CA ARG A 183 -6.49 -21.46 19.93
C ARG A 183 -7.31 -20.72 20.97
N GLN A 184 -6.70 -19.73 21.61
CA GLN A 184 -7.42 -18.62 22.23
C GLN A 184 -6.99 -17.32 21.56
N ARG A 185 -7.73 -16.91 20.52
CA ARG A 185 -7.81 -15.52 20.06
C ARG A 185 -9.23 -15.25 19.57
N GLU A 186 -10.19 -15.25 20.49
CA GLU A 186 -11.52 -14.71 20.23
C GLU A 186 -11.53 -13.21 20.54
N GLY A 187 -12.03 -12.40 19.59
CA GLY A 187 -12.49 -11.04 19.84
C GLY A 187 -11.54 -9.87 19.56
N GLN A 188 -10.58 -9.97 18.62
CA GLN A 188 -9.82 -8.77 18.21
C GLN A 188 -10.61 -7.91 17.21
N SER A 189 -10.95 -6.69 17.64
CA SER A 189 -11.34 -5.59 16.75
C SER A 189 -10.14 -5.19 15.91
N PHE A 190 -10.25 -5.24 14.58
CA PHE A 190 -9.22 -4.73 13.67
C PHE A 190 -9.36 -3.21 13.57
N THR A 191 -8.36 -2.51 14.08
CA THR A 191 -8.30 -1.02 14.12
C THR A 191 -7.36 -0.51 13.04
N ILE A 192 -7.32 0.80 12.77
CA ILE A 192 -6.24 1.41 11.95
C ILE A 192 -4.86 1.02 12.51
N SER A 193 -4.73 0.78 13.82
CA SER A 193 -3.49 0.30 14.43
C SER A 193 -3.13 -1.15 14.02
N SER A 194 -4.13 -2.02 13.84
CA SER A 194 -3.95 -3.38 13.32
C SER A 194 -3.56 -3.37 11.85
N VAL A 195 -4.16 -2.45 11.08
CA VAL A 195 -3.77 -2.18 9.69
C VAL A 195 -2.34 -1.68 9.62
N ARG A 196 -1.93 -0.72 10.46
CA ARG A 196 -0.53 -0.22 10.48
C ARG A 196 0.50 -1.33 10.71
N THR A 197 0.14 -2.38 11.44
CA THR A 197 1.01 -3.55 11.69
C THR A 197 1.10 -4.46 10.46
N ILE A 198 0.01 -4.63 9.71
CA ILE A 198 -0.02 -5.36 8.43
C ILE A 198 0.67 -4.54 7.32
N ALA A 199 0.40 -3.24 7.29
CA ALA A 199 1.02 -2.23 6.44
C ALA A 199 2.54 -2.14 6.65
N SER A 200 3.03 -2.19 7.89
CA SER A 200 4.49 -2.21 8.17
C SER A 200 5.17 -3.53 7.80
N THR A 201 4.39 -4.59 7.54
CA THR A 201 4.84 -5.85 6.96
C THR A 201 4.64 -5.94 5.44
N GLU A 202 3.79 -5.09 4.85
CA GLU A 202 3.43 -5.05 3.41
C GLU A 202 3.69 -3.67 2.74
N ASP A 203 4.67 -2.90 3.22
CA ASP A 203 5.12 -1.61 2.62
C ASP A 203 4.10 -0.46 2.57
N ILE A 204 3.15 -0.38 3.51
CA ILE A 204 2.36 0.84 3.78
C ILE A 204 2.87 1.51 5.07
N ILE A 205 3.18 2.79 4.94
CA ILE A 205 4.26 3.47 5.65
C ILE A 205 3.86 4.02 7.03
N VAL A 206 4.70 3.77 8.04
CA VAL A 206 4.73 4.53 9.31
C VAL A 206 6.17 4.97 9.57
N LEU A 207 6.40 6.28 9.62
CA LEU A 207 7.66 6.83 10.15
C LEU A 207 7.48 7.01 11.66
N ASP A 208 8.19 6.19 12.44
CA ASP A 208 8.40 6.35 13.88
C ASP A 208 9.74 7.04 14.19
#